data_AF-A0A256IFD6-F1
#
_entry.id   AF-A0A256IFD6-F1
#
_cell.length_a   1.000
_cell.length_b   1.000
_cell.length_c   1.000
_cell.angle_alpha   90.00
_cell.angle_beta   90.00
_cell.angle_gamma   90.00
#
_symmetry.space_group_name_H-M   'P 1'
#
loop_
_entity.id
_entity.type
_entity.pdbx_description
1 polymer ?
#
loop_
_entity_poly.entity_id
_entity_poly.type
_entity_poly.pdbx_seq_one_letter_code
_entity_poly.pdbx_strand_id
1 'polypeptide(L)'
;MTTREFDGIRLEKVREHVWEIPREGEMNVPARVFASEDLLEEIGEDDTLRQLKNATHLPGMVEPALCMPDGHQGYGFPVGGVGAIDARTGCISPGAIGYDINCGVRMVKTDLDYDDVRGREAELVDALFEAIPSGLGGGGVIDGDADAIEGALERGVAWAVEEGYGIESDLAHCEDEGRRPDARPEFVSQKAKDRGRNQMGSLGSGNHFLEVQRVTDVFREEVAAAYGLSEGQVVVLIHCGSRGLGHQTCNDYLRRIETEHADLLESLPDKELAAAPAGSELVEEYYGAMGACINFAWVNRQLITHRTREVFGDVFDADPIDDLGMELLYDVAHNIGKKETHEVPVGPDGRPAVAEEAVDRADRELYVHRKGATRAFPAGHEAVPEAYRSVGQPVIIPGSMGAGSYVLR
;
A
#
# COMPACT_ATOMS: atom_id res chain seq x y z
N MET A 1 -12.76 31.66 11.01
CA MET A 1 -12.52 30.32 10.45
C MET A 1 -12.17 30.52 8.99
N THR A 2 -11.01 30.05 8.54
CA THR A 2 -10.62 30.13 7.13
C THR A 2 -11.36 29.04 6.37
N THR A 3 -12.04 29.38 5.29
CA THR A 3 -12.81 28.44 4.48
C THR A 3 -12.35 28.48 3.03
N ARG A 4 -12.42 27.33 2.35
CA ARG A 4 -12.20 27.17 0.91
C ARG A 4 -13.41 26.46 0.29
N GLU A 5 -13.63 26.64 -0.99
CA GLU A 5 -14.73 26.01 -1.71
C GLU A 5 -14.27 25.59 -3.10
N PHE A 6 -14.52 24.33 -3.46
CA PHE A 6 -14.18 23.73 -4.74
C PHE A 6 -15.40 22.95 -5.23
N ASP A 7 -15.92 23.27 -6.42
CA ASP A 7 -17.10 22.61 -7.01
C ASP A 7 -18.29 22.41 -6.04
N GLY A 8 -18.54 23.42 -5.20
CA GLY A 8 -19.62 23.42 -4.21
C GLY A 8 -19.34 22.58 -2.95
N ILE A 9 -18.12 22.07 -2.78
CA ILE A 9 -17.65 21.41 -1.57
C ILE A 9 -16.91 22.43 -0.71
N ARG A 10 -17.50 22.77 0.43
CA ARG A 10 -16.90 23.68 1.41
C ARG A 10 -15.95 22.93 2.33
N LEU A 11 -14.75 23.47 2.50
CA LEU A 11 -13.77 23.02 3.48
C LEU A 11 -13.50 24.09 4.52
N GLU A 12 -13.32 23.66 5.76
CA GLU A 12 -12.98 24.51 6.89
C GLU A 12 -11.59 24.17 7.43
N LYS A 13 -10.75 25.19 7.60
CA LYS A 13 -9.40 25.00 8.15
C LYS A 13 -9.52 24.67 9.64
N VAL A 14 -9.15 23.44 10.01
CA VAL A 14 -9.13 22.96 11.40
C VAL A 14 -7.83 23.41 12.09
N ARG A 15 -6.70 23.21 11.40
CA ARG A 15 -5.37 23.66 11.83
C ARG A 15 -4.44 23.78 10.62
N GLU A 16 -3.19 24.14 10.86
CA GLU A 16 -2.17 24.16 9.81
C GLU A 16 -2.11 22.80 9.09
N HIS A 17 -2.16 22.88 7.76
CA HIS A 17 -2.23 21.77 6.81
C HIS A 17 -3.41 20.79 6.97
N VAL A 18 -4.47 21.17 7.69
CA VAL A 18 -5.63 20.30 7.92
C VAL A 18 -6.93 21.02 7.64
N TRP A 19 -7.69 20.45 6.72
CA TRP A 19 -8.97 20.95 6.24
C TRP A 19 -10.04 19.89 6.47
N GLU A 20 -11.25 20.31 6.78
CA GLU A 20 -12.37 19.41 7.03
C GLU A 20 -13.52 19.76 6.10
N ILE A 21 -14.09 18.73 5.46
CA ILE A 21 -15.41 18.78 4.84
C ILE A 21 -16.40 18.41 5.95
N PRO A 22 -17.18 19.39 6.47
CA PRO A 22 -18.12 19.12 7.55
C PRO A 22 -19.14 18.06 7.14
N ARG A 23 -19.59 17.26 8.11
CA ARG A 23 -20.66 16.29 7.88
C ARG A 23 -21.94 17.03 7.51
N GLU A 24 -22.49 16.75 6.34
CA GLU A 24 -23.74 17.33 5.85
C GLU A 24 -24.58 16.31 5.08
N GLY A 25 -25.89 16.55 4.98
CA GLY A 25 -26.80 15.68 4.25
C GLY A 25 -26.79 14.24 4.78
N GLU A 26 -26.53 13.28 3.88
CA GLU A 26 -26.53 11.83 4.16
C GLU A 26 -25.13 11.27 4.50
N MET A 27 -24.12 12.14 4.66
CA MET A 27 -22.79 11.71 5.07
C MET A 27 -22.83 11.03 6.45
N ASN A 28 -22.23 9.84 6.58
CA ASN A 28 -22.14 9.16 7.88
C ASN A 28 -21.14 9.87 8.80
N VAL A 29 -20.06 10.42 8.25
CA VAL A 29 -18.95 11.06 8.98
C VAL A 29 -18.43 12.29 8.21
N PRO A 30 -17.75 13.24 8.88
CA PRO A 30 -17.00 14.27 8.16
C PRO A 30 -15.77 13.65 7.46
N ALA A 31 -15.18 14.43 6.54
CA ALA A 31 -13.94 14.06 5.88
C ALA A 31 -12.83 15.10 6.14
N ARG A 32 -11.57 14.65 6.12
CA ARG A 32 -10.41 15.48 6.43
C ARG A 32 -9.33 15.36 5.36
N VAL A 33 -8.83 16.49 4.90
CA VAL A 33 -7.77 16.61 3.90
C VAL A 33 -6.52 17.17 4.57
N PHE A 34 -5.40 16.47 4.44
CA PHE A 34 -4.09 16.95 4.85
C PHE A 34 -3.42 17.62 3.66
N ALA A 35 -3.33 18.96 3.64
CA ALA A 35 -2.75 19.67 2.51
C ALA A 35 -2.29 21.09 2.89
N SER A 36 -1.17 21.54 2.30
CA SER A 36 -0.88 22.98 2.20
C SER A 36 -1.97 23.70 1.40
N GLU A 37 -1.95 25.03 1.39
CA GLU A 37 -2.92 25.77 0.58
C GLU A 37 -2.73 25.48 -0.92
N ASP A 38 -1.48 25.44 -1.39
CA ASP A 38 -1.15 25.12 -2.77
C ASP A 38 -1.57 23.69 -3.15
N LEU A 39 -1.28 22.69 -2.31
CA LEU A 39 -1.71 21.31 -2.57
C LEU A 39 -3.24 21.16 -2.52
N LEU A 40 -3.92 21.94 -1.68
CA LEU A 40 -5.38 21.91 -1.65
C LEU A 40 -5.98 22.49 -2.93
N GLU A 41 -5.33 23.48 -3.54
CA GLU A 41 -5.73 23.98 -4.87
C GLU A 41 -5.63 22.86 -5.91
N GLU A 42 -4.51 22.14 -5.97
CA GLU A 42 -4.31 20.99 -6.88
C GLU A 42 -5.33 19.85 -6.65
N ILE A 43 -5.53 19.45 -5.39
CA ILE A 43 -6.55 18.45 -5.00
C ILE A 43 -7.97 18.88 -5.40
N GLY A 44 -8.21 20.20 -5.47
CA GLY A 44 -9.49 20.78 -5.86
C GLY A 44 -9.71 20.89 -7.37
N GLU A 45 -8.73 20.51 -8.22
CA GLU A 45 -8.84 20.61 -9.68
C GLU A 45 -9.56 19.41 -10.33
N ASP A 46 -9.74 18.31 -9.59
CA ASP A 46 -10.38 17.08 -10.07
C ASP A 46 -11.46 16.55 -9.10
N ASP A 47 -12.00 15.35 -9.34
CA ASP A 47 -13.07 14.79 -8.51
C ASP A 47 -12.61 14.29 -7.13
N THR A 48 -11.36 14.53 -6.68
CA THR A 48 -10.82 14.00 -5.41
C THR A 48 -11.69 14.34 -4.21
N LEU A 49 -12.03 15.62 -4.03
CA LEU A 49 -12.84 16.08 -2.91
C LEU A 49 -14.26 15.49 -2.96
N ARG A 50 -14.79 15.29 -4.17
CA ARG A 50 -16.09 14.66 -4.39
C ARG A 50 -16.06 13.19 -4.05
N GLN A 51 -15.04 12.45 -4.48
CA GLN A 51 -14.85 11.04 -4.14
C GLN A 51 -14.65 10.85 -2.64
N LEU A 52 -13.87 11.72 -1.99
CA LEU A 52 -13.71 11.71 -0.54
C LEU A 52 -15.06 11.94 0.19
N LYS A 53 -15.85 12.92 -0.27
CA LYS A 53 -17.19 13.16 0.26
C LYS A 53 -18.12 11.97 0.03
N ASN A 54 -18.13 11.40 -1.17
CA ASN A 54 -18.95 10.23 -1.51
C ASN A 54 -18.59 9.04 -0.62
N ALA A 55 -17.30 8.80 -0.39
CA ALA A 55 -16.79 7.73 0.47
C ALA A 55 -17.34 7.77 1.90
N THR A 56 -17.64 8.96 2.45
CA THR A 56 -18.24 9.08 3.80
C THR A 56 -19.63 8.44 3.92
N HIS A 57 -20.29 8.10 2.81
CA HIS A 57 -21.59 7.45 2.79
C HIS A 57 -21.49 5.92 2.93
N LEU A 58 -20.29 5.34 2.88
CA LEU A 58 -20.10 3.90 3.09
C LEU A 58 -20.58 3.49 4.49
N PRO A 59 -21.39 2.42 4.61
CA PRO A 59 -21.89 1.95 5.91
C PRO A 59 -20.77 1.62 6.89
N GLY A 60 -20.92 2.06 8.14
CA GLY A 60 -19.97 1.75 9.21
C GLY A 60 -18.63 2.49 9.11
N MET A 61 -18.51 3.50 8.23
CA MET A 61 -17.34 4.38 8.19
C MET A 61 -17.12 5.04 9.56
N VAL A 62 -15.89 4.98 10.04
CA VAL A 62 -15.45 5.60 11.29
C VAL A 62 -14.91 7.00 11.00
N GLU A 63 -15.25 7.95 11.86
CA GLU A 63 -14.83 9.33 11.69
C GLU A 63 -13.32 9.52 11.90
N PRO A 64 -12.64 10.34 11.07
CA PRO A 64 -13.08 10.89 9.78
C PRO A 64 -12.59 10.03 8.59
N ALA A 65 -13.22 10.18 7.42
CA ALA A 65 -12.59 9.75 6.17
C ALA A 65 -11.41 10.67 5.85
N LEU A 66 -10.29 10.14 5.38
CA LEU A 66 -9.05 10.90 5.22
C LEU A 66 -8.59 10.97 3.76
N CYS A 67 -8.00 12.09 3.40
CA CYS A 67 -7.23 12.27 2.16
C CYS A 67 -5.85 12.85 2.48
N MET A 68 -4.82 12.19 1.98
CA MET A 68 -3.42 12.53 2.13
C MET A 68 -3.01 13.68 1.18
N PRO A 69 -1.84 14.31 1.38
CA PRO A 69 -1.42 15.48 0.60
C PRO A 69 -1.20 15.24 -0.89
N ASP A 70 -1.04 13.99 -1.30
CA ASP A 70 -0.89 13.52 -2.67
C ASP A 70 -2.22 13.03 -3.27
N GLY A 71 -3.34 13.41 -2.65
CA GLY A 71 -4.68 13.05 -3.07
C GLY A 71 -4.98 13.43 -4.51
N HIS A 72 -5.52 12.50 -5.28
CA HIS A 72 -5.97 12.75 -6.65
C HIS A 72 -7.09 11.76 -7.05
N GLN A 73 -7.80 12.08 -8.14
CA GLN A 73 -8.96 11.33 -8.59
C GLN A 73 -8.60 9.85 -8.84
N GLY A 74 -9.35 8.96 -8.18
CA GLY A 74 -9.27 7.52 -8.33
C GLY A 74 -10.53 6.92 -8.95
N TYR A 75 -10.77 5.65 -8.64
CA TYR A 75 -12.02 4.92 -8.94
C TYR A 75 -12.85 4.79 -7.66
N GLY A 76 -13.98 5.49 -7.57
CA GLY A 76 -14.88 5.58 -6.41
C GLY A 76 -14.30 6.28 -5.17
N PHE A 77 -13.14 5.81 -4.71
CA PHE A 77 -12.37 6.37 -3.59
C PHE A 77 -11.13 7.09 -4.15
N PRO A 78 -10.73 8.25 -3.61
CA PRO A 78 -9.55 8.96 -4.09
C PRO A 78 -8.28 8.14 -3.84
N VAL A 79 -7.29 8.29 -4.72
CA VAL A 79 -5.91 7.92 -4.38
C VAL A 79 -5.42 8.92 -3.33
N GLY A 80 -4.57 8.49 -2.40
CA GLY A 80 -4.28 9.22 -1.16
C GLY A 80 -5.38 9.05 -0.09
N GLY A 81 -6.40 8.23 -0.35
CA GLY A 81 -7.51 8.04 0.57
C GLY A 81 -7.22 7.02 1.68
N VAL A 82 -7.73 7.29 2.89
CA VAL A 82 -7.85 6.29 3.97
C VAL A 82 -9.27 6.30 4.53
N GLY A 83 -9.90 5.13 4.58
CA GLY A 83 -11.22 4.92 5.18
C GLY A 83 -11.19 3.72 6.12
N ALA A 84 -11.53 3.95 7.40
CA ALA A 84 -11.66 2.87 8.37
C ALA A 84 -13.15 2.54 8.55
N ILE A 85 -13.51 1.27 8.35
CA ILE A 85 -14.91 0.84 8.35
C ILE A 85 -15.07 -0.31 9.36
N ASP A 86 -16.08 -0.23 10.22
CA ASP A 86 -16.35 -1.23 11.25
C ASP A 86 -16.48 -2.65 10.66
N ALA A 87 -15.65 -3.59 11.11
CA ALA A 87 -15.59 -4.92 10.50
C ALA A 87 -16.82 -5.79 10.79
N ARG A 88 -17.70 -5.38 11.71
CA ARG A 88 -18.91 -6.11 12.09
C ARG A 88 -20.17 -5.55 11.45
N THR A 89 -20.23 -4.24 11.26
CA THR A 89 -21.46 -3.53 10.87
C THR A 89 -21.32 -2.71 9.60
N GLY A 90 -20.10 -2.56 9.08
CA GLY A 90 -19.83 -1.80 7.87
C GLY A 90 -19.73 -2.66 6.61
N CYS A 91 -18.72 -2.39 5.79
CA CYS A 91 -18.50 -3.04 4.50
C CYS A 91 -17.01 -3.06 4.11
N ILE A 92 -16.70 -3.79 3.04
CA ILE A 92 -15.43 -3.73 2.32
C ILE A 92 -15.66 -3.28 0.89
N SER A 93 -14.85 -2.35 0.38
CA SER A 93 -14.94 -1.86 -1.00
C SER A 93 -13.61 -2.11 -1.74
N PRO A 94 -13.61 -2.94 -2.81
CA PRO A 94 -12.41 -3.11 -3.64
C PRO A 94 -11.94 -1.80 -4.27
N GLY A 95 -12.86 -0.90 -4.64
CA GLY A 95 -12.54 0.41 -5.18
C GLY A 95 -11.78 1.31 -4.19
N ALA A 96 -12.03 1.16 -2.89
CA ALA A 96 -11.34 1.85 -1.82
C ALA A 96 -9.96 1.26 -1.46
N ILE A 97 -9.63 0.07 -1.96
CA ILE A 97 -8.30 -0.54 -1.84
C ILE A 97 -7.47 -0.29 -3.10
N GLY A 98 -8.10 -0.36 -4.27
CA GLY A 98 -7.46 -0.17 -5.58
C GLY A 98 -7.32 -1.47 -6.38
N TYR A 99 -7.10 -1.32 -7.69
CA TYR A 99 -6.97 -2.45 -8.60
C TYR A 99 -5.65 -3.21 -8.42
N ASP A 100 -4.54 -2.50 -8.25
CA ASP A 100 -3.26 -3.14 -7.97
C ASP A 100 -3.11 -3.36 -6.47
N ILE A 101 -3.69 -4.47 -6.00
CA ILE A 101 -3.66 -4.90 -4.60
C ILE A 101 -2.21 -5.08 -4.15
N ASN A 102 -1.87 -4.51 -3.00
CA ASN A 102 -0.51 -4.43 -2.48
C ASN A 102 0.51 -3.90 -3.51
N CYS A 103 0.10 -2.95 -4.37
CA CYS A 103 1.07 -1.98 -4.85
C CYS A 103 1.75 -1.36 -3.63
N GLY A 104 3.06 -1.26 -3.70
CA GLY A 104 3.87 -0.88 -2.56
C GLY A 104 5.31 -0.70 -2.95
N VAL A 105 6.11 -0.35 -1.94
CA VAL A 105 7.50 0.00 -2.11
C VAL A 105 8.37 -0.84 -1.19
N ARG A 106 9.54 -1.17 -1.71
CA ARG A 106 10.57 -1.90 -1.00
C ARG A 106 11.90 -1.17 -1.16
N MET A 107 12.61 -0.96 -0.06
CA MET A 107 13.94 -0.34 -0.09
C MET A 107 15.01 -1.32 0.37
N VAL A 108 16.03 -1.53 -0.45
CA VAL A 108 17.21 -2.35 -0.14
C VAL A 108 18.37 -1.40 0.14
N LYS A 109 19.07 -1.61 1.24
CA LYS A 109 20.28 -0.84 1.59
C LYS A 109 21.49 -1.48 0.93
N THR A 110 22.60 -0.76 0.90
CA THR A 110 23.91 -1.30 0.54
C THR A 110 24.97 -0.68 1.45
N ASP A 111 26.15 -1.29 1.53
CA ASP A 111 27.33 -0.71 2.16
C ASP A 111 28.10 0.23 1.21
N LEU A 112 27.62 0.42 -0.02
CA LEU A 112 28.22 1.31 -1.01
C LEU A 112 27.90 2.78 -0.72
N ASP A 113 28.89 3.64 -0.94
CA ASP A 113 28.69 5.07 -1.08
C ASP A 113 28.52 5.45 -2.56
N TYR A 114 27.97 6.62 -2.84
CA TYR A 114 27.82 7.10 -4.22
C TYR A 114 29.16 7.14 -4.97
N ASP A 115 30.28 7.42 -4.30
CA ASP A 115 31.58 7.39 -4.95
C ASP A 115 32.00 5.99 -5.46
N ASP A 116 31.44 4.89 -4.92
CA ASP A 116 31.68 3.52 -5.42
C ASP A 116 30.92 3.23 -6.72
N VAL A 117 29.78 3.89 -6.93
CA VAL A 117 28.92 3.74 -8.12
C VAL A 117 29.28 4.77 -9.20
N ARG A 118 29.95 5.86 -8.82
CA ARG A 118 30.25 7.00 -9.67
C ARG A 118 31.05 6.61 -10.92
N GLY A 119 30.51 6.91 -12.09
CA GLY A 119 31.08 6.55 -13.39
C GLY A 119 30.61 5.19 -13.92
N ARG A 120 29.83 4.43 -13.14
CA ARG A 120 29.23 3.14 -13.50
C ARG A 120 27.70 3.18 -13.47
N GLU A 121 27.09 4.35 -13.34
CA GLU A 121 25.64 4.50 -13.20
C GLU A 121 24.89 3.90 -14.40
N ALA A 122 25.37 4.20 -15.61
CA ALA A 122 24.75 3.67 -16.84
C ALA A 122 24.91 2.15 -16.95
N GLU A 123 26.09 1.62 -16.63
CA GLU A 123 26.36 0.18 -16.62
C GLU A 123 25.40 -0.56 -15.67
N LEU A 124 25.26 -0.05 -14.44
CA LEU A 124 24.38 -0.63 -13.44
C LEU A 124 22.90 -0.56 -13.85
N VAL A 125 22.45 0.60 -14.33
CA VAL A 125 21.05 0.78 -14.74
C VAL A 125 20.72 -0.07 -15.97
N ASP A 126 21.61 -0.14 -16.96
CA ASP A 126 21.42 -0.97 -18.15
C ASP A 126 21.37 -2.46 -17.78
N ALA A 127 22.24 -2.92 -16.88
CA ALA A 127 22.24 -4.30 -16.38
C ALA A 127 20.95 -4.63 -15.60
N LEU A 128 20.49 -3.72 -14.73
CA LEU A 128 19.21 -3.87 -14.02
C LEU A 128 18.03 -3.92 -14.99
N PHE A 129 18.02 -3.05 -16.00
CA PHE A 129 16.96 -2.99 -17.01
C PHE A 129 16.90 -4.26 -17.87
N GLU A 130 18.05 -4.83 -18.23
CA GLU A 130 18.12 -6.10 -18.97
C GLU A 130 17.65 -7.29 -18.12
N ALA A 131 18.03 -7.31 -16.83
CA ALA A 131 17.76 -8.43 -15.93
C ALA A 131 16.33 -8.44 -15.35
N ILE A 132 15.67 -7.29 -15.26
CA ILE A 132 14.38 -7.14 -14.56
C ILE A 132 13.28 -6.77 -15.56
N PRO A 133 12.36 -7.70 -15.87
CA PRO A 133 11.28 -7.43 -16.82
C PRO A 133 10.39 -6.25 -16.41
N SER A 134 10.16 -5.34 -17.35
CA SER A 134 9.32 -4.16 -17.19
C SER A 134 8.37 -3.96 -18.39
N GLY A 135 7.41 -3.05 -18.24
CA GLY A 135 6.41 -2.72 -19.24
C GLY A 135 5.14 -3.60 -19.21
N LEU A 136 4.39 -3.53 -20.32
CA LEU A 136 3.16 -4.31 -20.53
C LEU A 136 3.44 -5.71 -21.09
N GLY A 137 4.68 -5.98 -21.49
CA GLY A 137 5.12 -7.30 -21.96
C GLY A 137 4.99 -8.33 -20.84
N GLY A 138 4.63 -9.57 -21.22
CA GLY A 138 4.77 -10.71 -20.31
C GLY A 138 6.25 -10.99 -20.02
N GLY A 139 6.51 -11.76 -18.98
CA GLY A 139 7.85 -12.10 -18.51
C GLY A 139 7.98 -11.88 -17.01
N GLY A 140 8.98 -12.52 -16.43
CA GLY A 140 9.26 -12.48 -15.01
C GLY A 140 10.69 -12.93 -14.75
N VAL A 141 11.20 -12.65 -13.55
CA VAL A 141 12.50 -13.17 -13.08
C VAL A 141 12.50 -14.70 -13.05
N ILE A 142 11.33 -15.31 -12.90
CA ILE A 142 11.11 -16.76 -12.96
C ILE A 142 9.92 -17.12 -13.85
N ASP A 143 9.86 -18.37 -14.29
CA ASP A 143 8.64 -18.98 -14.81
C ASP A 143 7.68 -19.25 -13.66
N GLY A 144 6.56 -18.54 -13.60
CA GLY A 144 5.53 -18.77 -12.59
C GLY A 144 4.71 -20.01 -12.90
N ASP A 145 5.24 -21.19 -12.62
CA ASP A 145 4.48 -22.44 -12.77
C ASP A 145 3.34 -22.54 -11.74
N ALA A 146 2.64 -23.69 -11.72
CA ALA A 146 1.52 -23.87 -10.81
C ALA A 146 1.96 -23.85 -9.34
N ASP A 147 3.08 -24.48 -9.02
CA ASP A 147 3.56 -24.64 -7.65
C ASP A 147 4.13 -23.31 -7.12
N ALA A 148 4.83 -22.56 -7.97
CA ALA A 148 5.31 -21.21 -7.65
C ALA A 148 4.17 -20.25 -7.33
N ILE A 149 3.08 -20.28 -8.11
CA ILE A 149 1.92 -19.43 -7.84
C ILE A 149 1.22 -19.81 -6.54
N GLU A 150 0.90 -21.09 -6.33
CA GLU A 150 0.21 -21.48 -5.10
C GLU A 150 1.09 -21.21 -3.88
N GLY A 151 2.40 -21.50 -3.98
CA GLY A 151 3.39 -21.15 -2.96
C GLY A 151 3.41 -19.66 -2.64
N ALA A 152 3.45 -18.81 -3.67
CA ALA A 152 3.44 -17.36 -3.50
C ALA A 152 2.13 -16.84 -2.87
N LEU A 153 0.98 -17.37 -3.28
CA LEU A 153 -0.34 -16.97 -2.76
C LEU A 153 -0.55 -17.40 -1.30
N GLU A 154 -0.05 -18.57 -0.89
CA GLU A 154 -0.25 -19.14 0.45
C GLU A 154 0.79 -18.70 1.48
N ARG A 155 2.06 -18.72 1.09
CA ARG A 155 3.21 -18.58 1.99
C ARG A 155 3.89 -17.23 1.88
N GLY A 156 3.64 -16.43 0.83
CA GLY A 156 4.24 -15.11 0.68
C GLY A 156 5.76 -15.19 0.61
N VAL A 157 6.46 -14.22 1.23
CA VAL A 157 7.93 -14.12 1.16
C VAL A 157 8.63 -15.37 1.70
N ALA A 158 8.03 -16.09 2.64
CA ALA A 158 8.60 -17.33 3.17
C ALA A 158 8.84 -18.38 2.08
N TRP A 159 7.92 -18.50 1.10
CA TRP A 159 8.13 -19.37 -0.05
C TRP A 159 9.33 -18.93 -0.89
N ALA A 160 9.47 -17.62 -1.14
CA ALA A 160 10.59 -17.11 -1.92
C ALA A 160 11.93 -17.38 -1.23
N VAL A 161 12.01 -17.26 0.10
CA VAL A 161 13.22 -17.61 0.87
C VAL A 161 13.50 -19.12 0.80
N GLU A 162 12.48 -19.97 0.98
CA GLU A 162 12.61 -21.44 0.90
C GLU A 162 13.13 -21.91 -0.47
N GLU A 163 12.72 -21.25 -1.56
CA GLU A 163 13.18 -21.53 -2.92
C GLU A 163 14.51 -20.84 -3.29
N GLY A 164 15.14 -20.11 -2.36
CA GLY A 164 16.46 -19.49 -2.56
C GLY A 164 16.44 -18.09 -3.18
N TYR A 165 15.26 -17.46 -3.31
CA TYR A 165 15.08 -16.10 -3.82
C TYR A 165 15.12 -15.02 -2.72
N GLY A 166 15.73 -15.31 -1.58
CA GLY A 166 15.81 -14.37 -0.46
C GLY A 166 16.64 -14.91 0.69
N ILE A 167 16.79 -14.07 1.71
CA ILE A 167 17.47 -14.41 2.97
C ILE A 167 16.50 -14.29 4.15
N GLU A 168 16.80 -14.96 5.25
CA GLU A 168 15.91 -14.98 6.44
C GLU A 168 15.58 -13.58 6.96
N SER A 169 16.54 -12.66 6.93
CA SER A 169 16.33 -11.29 7.39
C SER A 169 15.32 -10.52 6.54
N ASP A 170 15.04 -10.91 5.29
CA ASP A 170 14.03 -10.26 4.45
C ASP A 170 12.62 -10.37 5.05
N LEU A 171 12.32 -11.45 5.80
CA LEU A 171 11.03 -11.63 6.48
C LEU A 171 10.85 -10.60 7.59
N ALA A 172 11.85 -10.46 8.47
CA ALA A 172 11.81 -9.55 9.62
C ALA A 172 11.77 -8.06 9.23
N HIS A 173 12.03 -7.75 7.96
CA HIS A 173 12.04 -6.40 7.41
C HIS A 173 10.90 -6.19 6.39
N CYS A 174 9.90 -7.06 6.36
CA CYS A 174 8.72 -6.91 5.51
C CYS A 174 7.49 -6.60 6.36
N GLU A 175 6.58 -5.76 5.85
CA GLU A 175 5.29 -5.52 6.49
C GLU A 175 4.54 -6.85 6.70
N ASP A 176 4.05 -7.08 7.93
CA ASP A 176 3.45 -8.35 8.37
C ASP A 176 4.33 -9.59 8.10
N GLU A 177 5.65 -9.40 8.14
CA GLU A 177 6.64 -10.43 7.86
C GLU A 177 6.45 -11.11 6.49
N GLY A 178 5.89 -10.36 5.53
CA GLY A 178 5.74 -10.78 4.14
C GLY A 178 4.66 -11.84 3.90
N ARG A 179 3.73 -12.04 4.85
CA ARG A 179 2.62 -13.00 4.70
C ARG A 179 1.34 -12.58 5.41
N ARG A 180 0.23 -12.61 4.68
CA ARG A 180 -1.13 -12.55 5.21
C ARG A 180 -1.61 -13.97 5.56
N PRO A 181 -1.90 -14.26 6.84
CA PRO A 181 -2.39 -15.58 7.25
C PRO A 181 -3.83 -15.84 6.79
N ASP A 182 -4.60 -14.77 6.53
CA ASP A 182 -5.99 -14.85 6.06
C ASP A 182 -6.10 -15.17 4.56
N ALA A 183 -4.97 -15.34 3.85
CA ALA A 183 -4.95 -15.59 2.43
C ALA A 183 -5.64 -16.92 2.07
N ARG A 184 -6.52 -16.86 1.06
CA ARG A 184 -7.29 -18.00 0.56
C ARG A 184 -7.14 -18.07 -0.97
N PRO A 185 -6.10 -18.75 -1.48
CA PRO A 185 -5.84 -18.85 -2.92
C PRO A 185 -6.99 -19.49 -3.71
N GLU A 186 -7.84 -20.29 -3.08
CA GLU A 186 -9.02 -20.88 -3.73
C GLU A 186 -10.06 -19.82 -4.15
N PHE A 187 -10.02 -18.63 -3.53
CA PHE A 187 -10.88 -17.50 -3.86
C PHE A 187 -10.28 -16.58 -4.94
N VAL A 188 -9.08 -16.88 -5.43
CA VAL A 188 -8.47 -16.21 -6.59
C VAL A 188 -8.82 -16.97 -7.86
N SER A 189 -9.43 -16.29 -8.82
CA SER A 189 -9.87 -16.94 -10.06
C SER A 189 -8.70 -17.52 -10.86
N GLN A 190 -8.94 -18.61 -11.59
CA GLN A 190 -7.90 -19.21 -12.45
C GLN A 190 -7.34 -18.19 -13.45
N LYS A 191 -8.21 -17.31 -13.96
CA LYS A 191 -7.82 -16.22 -14.86
C LYS A 191 -6.85 -15.25 -14.18
N ALA A 192 -7.06 -14.89 -12.91
CA ALA A 192 -6.14 -14.05 -12.17
C ALA A 192 -4.80 -14.75 -11.92
N LYS A 193 -4.83 -16.05 -11.54
CA LYS A 193 -3.63 -16.88 -11.39
C LYS A 193 -2.82 -16.93 -12.69
N ASP A 194 -3.46 -17.24 -13.82
CA ASP A 194 -2.79 -17.32 -15.13
C ASP A 194 -2.16 -15.99 -15.56
N ARG A 195 -2.76 -14.85 -15.21
CA ARG A 195 -2.13 -13.54 -15.44
C ARG A 195 -0.91 -13.34 -14.55
N GLY A 196 -0.98 -13.72 -13.28
CA GLY A 196 0.15 -13.65 -12.35
C GLY A 196 1.33 -14.53 -12.76
N ARG A 197 1.06 -15.76 -13.23
CA ARG A 197 2.08 -16.72 -13.72
C ARG A 197 3.07 -16.09 -14.69
N ASN A 198 2.53 -15.36 -15.66
CA ASN A 198 3.30 -14.76 -16.74
C ASN A 198 4.04 -13.47 -16.31
N GLN A 199 3.99 -13.09 -15.03
CA GLN A 199 4.44 -11.79 -14.54
C GLN A 199 5.24 -11.86 -13.23
N MET A 200 5.60 -13.05 -12.76
CA MET A 200 6.28 -13.26 -11.47
C MET A 200 7.71 -12.70 -11.47
N GLY A 201 7.96 -11.70 -10.62
CA GLY A 201 9.22 -10.96 -10.58
C GLY A 201 9.33 -9.95 -11.73
N SER A 202 8.27 -9.17 -11.98
CA SER A 202 8.29 -8.08 -12.96
C SER A 202 7.84 -6.76 -12.34
N LEU A 203 8.39 -5.64 -12.82
CA LEU A 203 7.97 -4.30 -12.39
C LEU A 203 6.58 -3.97 -12.93
N GLY A 204 6.44 -4.10 -14.25
CA GLY A 204 5.27 -3.63 -14.97
C GLY A 204 5.37 -2.24 -15.56
N SER A 205 4.21 -1.59 -15.67
CA SER A 205 4.03 -0.28 -16.30
C SER A 205 3.34 0.69 -15.33
N GLY A 206 3.09 1.92 -15.78
CA GLY A 206 2.46 2.95 -14.96
C GLY A 206 3.52 3.65 -14.11
N ASN A 207 3.24 3.84 -12.83
CA ASN A 207 4.17 4.44 -11.88
C ASN A 207 5.14 3.43 -11.23
N HIS A 208 5.25 2.22 -11.76
CA HIS A 208 6.17 1.21 -11.24
C HIS A 208 7.58 1.40 -11.78
N PHE A 209 8.57 1.31 -10.91
CA PHE A 209 9.98 1.51 -11.25
C PHE A 209 10.91 0.79 -10.28
N LEU A 210 12.17 0.69 -10.68
CA LEU A 210 13.30 0.41 -9.80
C LEU A 210 14.26 1.58 -9.95
N GLU A 211 14.67 2.18 -8.83
CA GLU A 211 15.62 3.28 -8.80
C GLU A 211 16.79 2.96 -7.87
N VAL A 212 18.01 3.21 -8.35
CA VAL A 212 19.20 3.27 -7.51
C VAL A 212 19.34 4.72 -7.05
N GLN A 213 19.26 4.94 -5.76
CA GLN A 213 19.19 6.26 -5.13
C GLN A 213 20.38 6.47 -4.19
N ARG A 214 20.69 7.74 -3.92
CA ARG A 214 21.66 8.15 -2.91
C ARG A 214 20.92 8.83 -1.76
N VAL A 215 21.25 8.49 -0.53
CA VAL A 215 20.80 9.25 0.65
C VAL A 215 21.53 10.60 0.67
N THR A 216 20.81 11.71 0.48
CA THR A 216 21.39 13.06 0.42
C THR A 216 21.29 13.83 1.73
N ASP A 217 20.23 13.60 2.51
CA ASP A 217 19.91 14.38 3.70
C ASP A 217 19.45 13.46 4.83
N VAL A 218 19.97 13.69 6.03
CA VAL A 218 19.55 13.00 7.25
C VAL A 218 18.92 14.01 8.21
N PHE A 219 17.60 13.91 8.37
CA PHE A 219 16.83 14.82 9.23
C PHE A 219 16.79 14.39 10.70
N ARG A 220 17.00 13.09 10.96
CA ARG A 220 16.92 12.48 12.29
C ARG A 220 18.01 11.42 12.43
N GLU A 221 19.19 11.83 12.90
CA GLU A 221 20.39 10.98 13.00
C GLU A 221 20.14 9.65 13.73
N GLU A 222 19.50 9.69 14.90
CA GLU A 222 19.23 8.46 15.69
C GLU A 222 18.30 7.48 14.96
N VAL A 223 17.32 7.99 14.20
CA VAL A 223 16.38 7.15 13.45
C VAL A 223 17.05 6.59 12.21
N ALA A 224 17.81 7.42 11.49
CA ALA A 224 18.57 6.97 10.33
C ALA A 224 19.56 5.88 10.71
N ALA A 225 20.32 6.06 11.79
CA ALA A 225 21.24 5.04 12.31
C ALA A 225 20.51 3.73 12.67
N ALA A 226 19.34 3.81 13.32
CA ALA A 226 18.53 2.62 13.63
C ALA A 226 17.96 1.92 12.39
N TYR A 227 17.72 2.66 11.31
CA TYR A 227 17.35 2.12 10.01
C TYR A 227 18.56 1.65 9.19
N GLY A 228 19.78 1.93 9.65
CA GLY A 228 21.02 1.65 8.92
C GLY A 228 21.19 2.54 7.69
N LEU A 229 20.71 3.78 7.76
CA LEU A 229 20.81 4.80 6.74
C LEU A 229 21.85 5.86 7.12
N SER A 230 22.68 6.27 6.17
CA SER A 230 23.65 7.36 6.33
C SER A 230 23.79 8.19 5.06
N GLU A 231 24.19 9.46 5.17
CA GLU A 231 24.41 10.33 4.02
C GLU A 231 25.50 9.77 3.10
N GLY A 232 25.27 9.80 1.78
CA GLY A 232 26.18 9.24 0.78
C GLY A 232 25.85 7.80 0.38
N GLN A 233 25.20 7.04 1.27
CA GLN A 233 24.86 5.64 1.04
C GLN A 233 23.96 5.43 -0.18
N VAL A 234 24.24 4.37 -0.93
CA VAL A 234 23.43 3.91 -2.05
C VAL A 234 22.35 2.96 -1.53
N VAL A 235 21.12 3.17 -2.02
CA VAL A 235 19.95 2.34 -1.73
C VAL A 235 19.21 2.03 -3.03
N VAL A 236 18.44 0.95 -3.05
CA VAL A 236 17.59 0.59 -4.18
C VAL A 236 16.14 0.62 -3.77
N LEU A 237 15.33 1.43 -4.46
CA LEU A 237 13.89 1.52 -4.27
C LEU A 237 13.18 0.72 -5.38
N ILE A 238 12.36 -0.24 -4.99
CA ILE A 238 11.55 -1.09 -5.87
C ILE A 238 10.08 -0.73 -5.63
N HIS A 239 9.40 -0.22 -6.65
CA HIS A 239 7.98 0.10 -6.62
C HIS A 239 7.22 -0.77 -7.63
N CYS A 240 6.46 -1.74 -7.12
CA CYS A 240 5.53 -2.54 -7.91
C CYS A 240 4.47 -3.21 -7.01
N GLY A 241 3.51 -3.89 -7.63
CA GLY A 241 2.42 -4.56 -6.94
C GLY A 241 2.13 -5.98 -7.40
N SER A 242 0.88 -6.38 -7.25
CA SER A 242 0.33 -7.70 -7.60
C SER A 242 0.14 -7.94 -9.10
N ARG A 243 0.51 -6.96 -9.94
CA ARG A 243 0.48 -7.08 -11.39
C ARG A 243 -0.95 -7.38 -11.89
N GLY A 244 -1.07 -8.16 -12.96
CA GLY A 244 -2.35 -8.55 -13.53
C GLY A 244 -3.20 -9.44 -12.61
N LEU A 245 -2.61 -10.06 -11.58
CA LEU A 245 -3.30 -10.95 -10.66
C LEU A 245 -4.26 -10.14 -9.77
N GLY A 246 -3.78 -9.15 -9.01
CA GLY A 246 -4.67 -8.35 -8.16
C GLY A 246 -5.64 -7.50 -8.97
N HIS A 247 -5.21 -6.96 -10.13
CA HIS A 247 -6.11 -6.24 -11.02
C HIS A 247 -7.27 -7.13 -11.50
N GLN A 248 -7.02 -8.40 -11.84
CA GLN A 248 -8.08 -9.32 -12.23
C GLN A 248 -8.98 -9.67 -11.06
N THR A 249 -8.41 -9.97 -9.88
CA THR A 249 -9.17 -10.24 -8.66
C THR A 249 -10.09 -9.08 -8.30
N CYS A 250 -9.59 -7.84 -8.30
CA CYS A 250 -10.41 -6.65 -8.03
C CYS A 250 -11.61 -6.54 -9.01
N ASN A 251 -11.39 -6.75 -10.31
CA ASN A 251 -12.47 -6.76 -11.29
C ASN A 251 -13.50 -7.88 -11.07
N ASP A 252 -13.03 -9.08 -10.72
CA ASP A 252 -13.90 -10.23 -10.51
C ASP A 252 -14.85 -9.98 -9.33
N TYR A 253 -14.35 -9.41 -8.23
CA TYR A 253 -15.17 -9.09 -7.06
C TYR A 253 -16.04 -7.85 -7.23
N LEU A 254 -15.57 -6.80 -7.92
CA LEU A 254 -16.42 -5.64 -8.23
C LEU A 254 -17.69 -6.06 -8.99
N ARG A 255 -17.55 -6.90 -10.03
CA ARG A 255 -18.70 -7.39 -10.82
C ARG A 255 -19.69 -8.22 -9.99
N ARG A 256 -19.16 -9.02 -9.07
CA ARG A 256 -19.99 -9.80 -8.15
C ARG A 256 -20.73 -8.91 -7.18
N ILE A 257 -20.06 -7.92 -6.58
CA ILE A 257 -20.68 -6.93 -5.70
C ILE A 257 -21.79 -6.16 -6.42
N GLU A 258 -21.54 -5.68 -7.64
CA GLU A 258 -22.53 -4.97 -8.46
C GLU A 258 -23.80 -5.80 -8.71
N THR A 259 -23.68 -7.13 -8.74
CA THR A 259 -24.80 -8.05 -8.99
C THR A 259 -25.48 -8.50 -7.70
N GLU A 260 -24.70 -8.90 -6.69
CA GLU A 260 -25.17 -9.53 -5.45
C GLU A 260 -25.61 -8.49 -4.39
N HIS A 261 -25.14 -7.25 -4.49
CA HIS A 261 -25.40 -6.16 -3.55
C HIS A 261 -25.87 -4.87 -4.25
N ALA A 262 -26.64 -5.00 -5.32
CA ALA A 262 -27.18 -3.88 -6.09
C ALA A 262 -27.98 -2.87 -5.23
N ASP A 263 -28.75 -3.35 -4.24
CA ASP A 263 -29.53 -2.48 -3.36
C ASP A 263 -28.65 -1.54 -2.53
N LEU A 264 -27.50 -2.02 -2.04
CA LEU A 264 -26.53 -1.16 -1.35
C LEU A 264 -25.93 -0.16 -2.34
N LEU A 265 -25.58 -0.61 -3.54
CA LEU A 265 -25.02 0.24 -4.58
C LEU A 265 -25.96 1.38 -5.00
N GLU A 266 -27.26 1.10 -5.09
CA GLU A 266 -28.30 2.10 -5.41
C GLU A 266 -28.50 3.13 -4.29
N SER A 267 -28.12 2.80 -3.05
CA SER A 267 -28.16 3.73 -1.91
C SER A 267 -26.92 4.63 -1.80
N LEU A 268 -25.85 4.34 -2.55
CA LEU A 268 -24.62 5.12 -2.52
C LEU A 268 -24.67 6.27 -3.54
N PRO A 269 -23.99 7.39 -3.27
CA PRO A 269 -23.96 8.54 -4.18
C PRO A 269 -23.18 8.26 -5.48
N ASP A 270 -22.39 7.19 -5.50
CA ASP A 270 -21.54 6.80 -6.63
C ASP A 270 -21.51 5.27 -6.78
N LYS A 271 -21.65 4.79 -8.01
CA LYS A 271 -21.59 3.36 -8.33
C LYS A 271 -20.17 2.80 -8.27
N GLU A 272 -19.15 3.64 -8.35
CA GLU A 272 -17.76 3.21 -8.21
C GLU A 272 -17.39 2.88 -6.75
N LEU A 273 -18.27 3.22 -5.78
CA LEU A 273 -18.14 2.84 -4.36
C LEU A 273 -18.71 1.45 -4.05
N ALA A 274 -18.80 0.56 -5.05
CA ALA A 274 -19.28 -0.80 -4.86
C ALA A 274 -18.61 -1.48 -3.66
N ALA A 275 -19.43 -1.97 -2.74
CA ALA A 275 -19.00 -2.56 -1.47
C ALA A 275 -19.84 -3.79 -1.08
N ALA A 276 -19.21 -4.74 -0.39
CA ALA A 276 -19.88 -5.89 0.20
C ALA A 276 -20.12 -5.64 1.70
N PRO A 277 -21.36 -5.80 2.22
CA PRO A 277 -21.65 -5.65 3.64
C PRO A 277 -20.91 -6.67 4.50
N ALA A 278 -20.41 -6.23 5.66
CA ALA A 278 -19.77 -7.09 6.64
C ALA A 278 -20.65 -8.30 7.01
N GLY A 279 -20.03 -9.48 7.12
CA GLY A 279 -20.72 -10.74 7.40
C GLY A 279 -21.36 -11.42 6.19
N SER A 280 -21.27 -10.86 4.98
CA SER A 280 -21.62 -11.58 3.75
C SER A 280 -20.54 -12.60 3.37
N GLU A 281 -20.94 -13.66 2.67
CA GLU A 281 -19.99 -14.65 2.12
C GLU A 281 -18.96 -13.98 1.19
N LEU A 282 -19.41 -12.99 0.41
CA LEU A 282 -18.57 -12.25 -0.52
C LEU A 282 -17.45 -11.45 0.16
N VAL A 283 -17.67 -10.97 1.40
CA VAL A 283 -16.61 -10.31 2.19
C VAL A 283 -15.50 -11.30 2.53
N GLU A 284 -15.84 -12.50 3.00
CA GLU A 284 -14.84 -13.50 3.37
C GLU A 284 -14.06 -13.99 2.15
N GLU A 285 -14.76 -14.19 1.02
CA GLU A 285 -14.13 -14.54 -0.24
C GLU A 285 -13.19 -13.45 -0.74
N TYR A 286 -13.65 -12.19 -0.80
CA TYR A 286 -12.83 -11.08 -1.27
C TYR A 286 -11.64 -10.82 -0.35
N TYR A 287 -11.85 -10.81 0.97
CA TYR A 287 -10.77 -10.57 1.93
C TYR A 287 -9.71 -11.66 1.85
N GLY A 288 -10.12 -12.93 1.71
CA GLY A 288 -9.19 -14.05 1.51
C GLY A 288 -8.45 -13.99 0.17
N ALA A 289 -9.14 -13.65 -0.91
CA ALA A 289 -8.53 -13.47 -2.23
C ALA A 289 -7.56 -12.27 -2.26
N MET A 290 -7.92 -11.16 -1.62
CA MET A 290 -7.06 -9.99 -1.43
C MET A 290 -5.83 -10.37 -0.62
N GLY A 291 -5.98 -11.12 0.47
CA GLY A 291 -4.87 -11.68 1.25
C GLY A 291 -3.87 -12.45 0.39
N ALA A 292 -4.37 -13.30 -0.51
CA ALA A 292 -3.53 -14.03 -1.45
C ALA A 292 -2.84 -13.10 -2.47
N CYS A 293 -3.54 -12.09 -3.00
CA CYS A 293 -2.94 -11.08 -3.88
C CYS A 293 -1.85 -10.25 -3.18
N ILE A 294 -2.05 -9.94 -1.90
CA ILE A 294 -1.06 -9.25 -1.06
C ILE A 294 0.22 -10.10 -0.97
N ASN A 295 0.08 -11.40 -0.68
CA ASN A 295 1.23 -12.33 -0.63
C ASN A 295 1.98 -12.39 -1.96
N PHE A 296 1.26 -12.50 -3.08
CA PHE A 296 1.86 -12.50 -4.41
C PHE A 296 2.67 -11.23 -4.69
N ALA A 297 2.17 -10.04 -4.32
CA ALA A 297 2.88 -8.78 -4.55
C ALA A 297 4.17 -8.70 -3.73
N TRP A 298 4.19 -9.17 -2.48
CA TRP A 298 5.42 -9.25 -1.69
C TRP A 298 6.43 -10.22 -2.31
N VAL A 299 5.98 -11.37 -2.79
CA VAL A 299 6.84 -12.31 -3.54
C VAL A 299 7.36 -11.67 -4.83
N ASN A 300 6.54 -10.92 -5.54
CA ASN A 300 6.96 -10.20 -6.75
C ASN A 300 8.11 -9.22 -6.44
N ARG A 301 7.98 -8.43 -5.37
CA ARG A 301 9.06 -7.54 -4.90
C ARG A 301 10.29 -8.30 -4.42
N GLN A 302 10.11 -9.47 -3.79
CA GLN A 302 11.21 -10.34 -3.34
C GLN A 302 12.00 -10.91 -4.52
N LEU A 303 11.33 -11.40 -5.56
CA LEU A 303 11.99 -11.91 -6.77
C LEU A 303 12.80 -10.81 -7.48
N ILE A 304 12.25 -9.59 -7.54
CA ILE A 304 12.98 -8.42 -8.08
C ILE A 304 14.16 -8.07 -7.17
N THR A 305 14.01 -8.15 -5.85
CA THR A 305 15.10 -7.92 -4.89
C THR A 305 16.24 -8.92 -5.11
N HIS A 306 15.92 -10.20 -5.27
CA HIS A 306 16.90 -11.23 -5.56
C HIS A 306 17.66 -10.95 -6.87
N ARG A 307 16.94 -10.69 -7.96
CA ARG A 307 17.58 -10.37 -9.24
C ARG A 307 18.42 -9.09 -9.17
N THR A 308 17.97 -8.09 -8.41
CA THR A 308 18.74 -6.86 -8.14
C THR A 308 20.05 -7.18 -7.43
N ARG A 309 20.02 -8.04 -6.40
CA ARG A 309 21.24 -8.48 -5.69
C ARG A 309 22.22 -9.17 -6.64
N GLU A 310 21.75 -10.11 -7.48
CA GLU A 310 22.61 -10.77 -8.47
C GLU A 310 23.27 -9.77 -9.42
N VAL A 311 22.49 -8.80 -9.95
CA VAL A 311 23.04 -7.77 -10.86
C VAL A 311 24.10 -6.91 -10.16
N PHE A 312 23.86 -6.49 -8.92
CA PHE A 312 24.88 -5.77 -8.15
C PHE A 312 26.12 -6.63 -7.93
N GLY A 313 25.95 -7.90 -7.58
CA GLY A 313 27.08 -8.82 -7.42
C GLY A 313 27.91 -8.97 -8.69
N ASP A 314 27.25 -9.10 -9.84
CA ASP A 314 27.91 -9.20 -11.15
C ASP A 314 28.63 -7.89 -11.55
N VAL A 315 27.99 -6.73 -11.35
CA VAL A 315 28.59 -5.43 -11.67
C VAL A 315 29.77 -5.15 -10.75
N PHE A 316 29.67 -5.41 -9.45
CA PHE A 316 30.72 -5.08 -8.49
C PHE A 316 31.74 -6.20 -8.25
N ASP A 317 31.55 -7.38 -8.86
CA ASP A 317 32.39 -8.59 -8.67
C ASP A 317 32.53 -8.93 -7.17
N ALA A 318 31.39 -8.97 -6.48
CA ALA A 318 31.30 -9.03 -5.01
C ALA A 318 30.09 -9.86 -4.58
N ASP A 319 30.14 -10.47 -3.39
CA ASP A 319 28.96 -11.12 -2.83
C ASP A 319 27.91 -10.07 -2.42
N PRO A 320 26.65 -10.16 -2.89
CA PRO A 320 25.65 -9.13 -2.60
C PRO A 320 25.33 -8.96 -1.12
N ILE A 321 25.47 -10.01 -0.30
CA ILE A 321 25.16 -9.95 1.12
C ILE A 321 26.41 -9.68 1.93
N ASP A 322 27.45 -10.50 1.76
CA ASP A 322 28.64 -10.47 2.61
C ASP A 322 29.56 -9.27 2.30
N ASP A 323 29.65 -8.86 1.04
CA ASP A 323 30.55 -7.77 0.61
C ASP A 323 29.82 -6.45 0.36
N LEU A 324 28.57 -6.49 -0.12
CA LEU A 324 27.79 -5.28 -0.49
C LEU A 324 26.71 -4.91 0.53
N GLY A 325 26.48 -5.73 1.56
CA GLY A 325 25.51 -5.43 2.62
C GLY A 325 24.08 -5.22 2.11
N MET A 326 23.65 -5.94 1.06
CA MET A 326 22.36 -5.72 0.39
C MET A 326 21.15 -6.25 1.17
N GLU A 327 20.90 -5.69 2.35
CA GLU A 327 19.80 -6.04 3.23
C GLU A 327 18.54 -5.22 2.96
N LEU A 328 17.37 -5.83 3.21
CA LEU A 328 16.10 -5.13 3.15
C LEU A 328 16.00 -4.10 4.29
N LEU A 329 15.80 -2.82 3.97
CA LEU A 329 15.34 -1.84 4.96
C LEU A 329 13.89 -2.17 5.31
N TYR A 330 12.97 -1.92 4.39
CA TYR A 330 11.56 -2.20 4.65
C TYR A 330 10.78 -2.40 3.37
N ASP A 331 9.70 -3.16 3.46
CA ASP A 331 8.70 -3.34 2.40
C ASP A 331 7.33 -2.97 2.97
N VAL A 332 6.64 -2.02 2.33
CA VAL A 332 5.35 -1.52 2.79
C VAL A 332 4.35 -1.32 1.64
N ALA A 333 3.11 -1.70 1.90
CA ALA A 333 2.00 -1.53 0.97
C ALA A 333 1.44 -0.10 1.00
N HIS A 334 0.89 0.35 -0.12
CA HIS A 334 0.06 1.57 -0.17
C HIS A 334 -1.34 1.39 -0.81
N ASN A 335 -1.64 0.22 -1.37
CA ASN A 335 -2.97 -0.17 -1.83
C ASN A 335 -3.41 -1.45 -1.11
N ILE A 336 -4.05 -1.34 0.05
CA ILE A 336 -4.34 -2.51 0.89
C ILE A 336 -5.55 -2.30 1.79
N GLY A 337 -6.30 -3.36 2.03
CA GLY A 337 -7.29 -3.47 3.09
C GLY A 337 -6.74 -4.31 4.23
N LYS A 338 -6.82 -3.85 5.46
CA LYS A 338 -6.41 -4.64 6.63
C LYS A 338 -7.44 -4.58 7.74
N LYS A 339 -7.68 -5.72 8.39
CA LYS A 339 -8.31 -5.74 9.71
C LYS A 339 -7.30 -5.23 10.73
N GLU A 340 -7.59 -4.10 11.36
CA GLU A 340 -6.77 -3.49 12.41
C GLU A 340 -7.66 -3.12 13.59
N THR A 341 -7.14 -3.25 14.81
CA THR A 341 -7.85 -2.79 16.01
C THR A 341 -7.46 -1.36 16.33
N HIS A 342 -8.45 -0.48 16.42
CA HIS A 342 -8.27 0.92 16.79
C HIS A 342 -9.29 1.30 17.87
N GLU A 343 -8.87 2.16 18.79
CA GLU A 343 -9.78 2.75 19.77
C GLU A 343 -10.59 3.87 19.12
N VAL A 344 -11.91 3.71 19.02
CA VAL A 344 -12.80 4.65 18.31
C VAL A 344 -13.90 5.19 19.22
N PRO A 345 -14.45 6.39 18.97
CA PRO A 345 -15.62 6.88 19.66
C PRO A 345 -16.83 5.97 19.38
N VAL A 346 -17.62 5.66 20.41
CA VAL A 346 -18.81 4.82 20.29
C VAL A 346 -20.06 5.48 20.87
N GLY A 347 -21.19 5.23 20.23
CA GLY A 347 -22.50 5.69 20.67
C GLY A 347 -23.10 4.81 21.78
N PRO A 348 -24.32 5.14 22.26
CA PRO A 348 -25.01 4.40 23.32
C PRO A 348 -25.28 2.92 23.01
N ASP A 349 -25.34 2.56 21.73
CA ASP A 349 -25.51 1.19 21.25
C ASP A 349 -24.18 0.43 21.08
N GLY A 350 -23.06 1.08 21.42
CA GLY A 350 -21.71 0.53 21.31
C GLY A 350 -21.16 0.50 19.88
N ARG A 351 -21.83 1.11 18.90
CA ARG A 351 -21.32 1.21 17.52
C ARG A 351 -20.43 2.44 17.36
N PRO A 352 -19.50 2.46 16.39
CA PRO A 352 -18.76 3.67 16.08
C PRO A 352 -19.71 4.85 15.81
N ALA A 353 -19.39 5.99 16.41
CA ALA A 353 -20.18 7.20 16.31
C ALA A 353 -19.27 8.40 16.04
N VAL A 354 -19.83 9.46 15.48
CA VAL A 354 -19.11 10.73 15.35
C VAL A 354 -18.87 11.33 16.74
N ALA A 355 -17.83 12.17 16.86
CA ALA A 355 -17.37 12.72 18.13
C ALA A 355 -18.47 13.45 18.92
N GLU A 356 -19.41 14.10 18.24
CA GLU A 356 -20.54 14.82 18.86
C GLU A 356 -21.61 13.89 19.45
N GLU A 357 -21.71 12.64 18.95
CA GLU A 357 -22.71 11.65 19.34
C GLU A 357 -22.13 10.56 20.27
N ALA A 358 -20.80 10.53 20.44
CA ALA A 358 -20.10 9.53 21.21
C ALA A 358 -20.34 9.68 22.73
N VAL A 359 -20.52 8.55 23.41
CA VAL A 359 -20.67 8.49 24.87
C VAL A 359 -19.48 7.81 25.56
N ASP A 360 -18.68 7.07 24.80
CA ASP A 360 -17.48 6.37 25.28
C ASP A 360 -16.48 6.16 24.13
N ARG A 361 -15.34 5.52 24.43
CA ARG A 361 -14.40 5.00 23.44
C ARG A 361 -14.17 3.51 23.65
N ALA A 362 -13.99 2.76 22.58
CA ALA A 362 -13.75 1.33 22.68
C ALA A 362 -12.91 0.80 21.51
N ASP A 363 -12.16 -0.26 21.78
CA ASP A 363 -11.44 -1.00 20.75
C ASP A 363 -12.42 -1.64 19.76
N ARG A 364 -12.21 -1.37 18.48
CA ARG A 364 -12.98 -1.96 17.38
C ARG A 364 -12.03 -2.47 16.32
N GLU A 365 -12.35 -3.64 15.79
CA GLU A 365 -11.71 -4.17 14.61
C GLU A 365 -12.33 -3.51 13.37
N LEU A 366 -11.49 -2.92 12.53
CA LEU A 366 -11.88 -2.12 11.38
C LEU A 366 -11.24 -2.69 10.11
N TYR A 367 -11.99 -2.71 9.02
CA TYR A 367 -11.42 -2.75 7.68
C TYR A 367 -10.83 -1.37 7.35
N VAL A 368 -9.52 -1.23 7.53
CA VAL A 368 -8.78 -0.03 7.14
C VAL A 368 -8.39 -0.15 5.68
N HIS A 369 -9.09 0.60 4.84
CA HIS A 369 -8.83 0.74 3.41
C HIS A 369 -7.80 1.84 3.21
N ARG A 370 -6.71 1.52 2.53
CA ARG A 370 -5.69 2.49 2.11
C ARG A 370 -5.50 2.35 0.60
N LYS A 371 -5.61 3.47 -0.12
CA LYS A 371 -5.39 3.53 -1.56
C LYS A 371 -4.47 4.70 -1.86
N GLY A 372 -3.25 4.41 -2.26
CA GLY A 372 -2.16 5.39 -2.28
C GLY A 372 -1.84 5.95 -0.90
N ALA A 373 -1.97 5.15 0.17
CA ALA A 373 -1.66 5.59 1.52
C ALA A 373 -0.98 4.47 2.31
N THR A 374 -0.01 4.83 3.13
CA THR A 374 0.88 3.86 3.79
C THR A 374 0.54 3.72 5.28
N ARG A 375 0.71 2.51 5.84
CA ARG A 375 0.63 2.29 7.29
C ARG A 375 1.82 2.98 7.99
N ALA A 376 1.59 3.60 9.14
CA ALA A 376 2.62 4.33 9.90
C ALA A 376 2.48 4.06 11.40
N PHE A 377 2.68 2.80 11.83
CA PHE A 377 2.54 2.45 13.24
C PHE A 377 3.66 3.04 14.12
N PRO A 378 3.32 3.46 15.36
CA PRO A 378 4.28 4.09 16.25
C PRO A 378 5.28 3.08 16.82
N ALA A 379 6.35 3.60 17.42
CA ALA A 379 7.26 2.81 18.25
C ALA A 379 6.50 2.10 19.38
N GLY A 380 6.87 0.86 19.64
CA GLY A 380 6.28 -0.03 20.64
C GLY A 380 5.08 -0.84 20.15
N HIS A 381 4.55 -0.56 18.95
CA HIS A 381 3.37 -1.25 18.44
C HIS A 381 3.70 -2.71 18.07
N GLU A 382 2.86 -3.66 18.50
CA GLU A 382 3.13 -5.10 18.38
C GLU A 382 3.23 -5.60 16.94
N ALA A 383 2.43 -5.04 16.04
CA ALA A 383 2.42 -5.36 14.62
C ALA A 383 3.60 -4.76 13.82
N VAL A 384 4.46 -3.95 14.46
CA VAL A 384 5.74 -3.53 13.86
C VAL A 384 6.74 -4.67 14.06
N PRO A 385 7.45 -5.12 13.00
CA PRO A 385 8.46 -6.17 13.13
C PRO A 385 9.50 -5.84 14.18
N GLU A 386 10.07 -6.87 14.81
CA GLU A 386 10.96 -6.71 15.96
C GLU A 386 12.16 -5.80 15.66
N ALA A 387 12.69 -5.87 14.44
CA ALA A 387 13.77 -5.01 13.94
C ALA A 387 13.49 -3.50 14.12
N TYR A 388 12.23 -3.10 14.07
CA TYR A 388 11.81 -1.70 14.11
C TYR A 388 10.94 -1.33 15.31
N ARG A 389 10.52 -2.29 16.12
CA ARG A 389 9.54 -2.05 17.19
C ARG A 389 9.99 -0.97 18.18
N SER A 390 11.29 -0.87 18.48
CA SER A 390 11.81 0.15 19.41
C SER A 390 11.80 1.57 18.83
N VAL A 391 11.85 1.70 17.50
CA VAL A 391 11.99 2.99 16.80
C VAL A 391 10.73 3.40 16.06
N GLY A 392 9.81 2.49 15.72
CA GLY A 392 8.62 2.76 14.92
C GLY A 392 8.77 2.26 13.49
N GLN A 393 7.66 2.18 12.77
CA GLN A 393 7.63 1.59 11.44
C GLN A 393 8.35 2.50 10.41
N PRO A 394 9.25 1.97 9.56
CA PRO A 394 9.71 2.70 8.38
C PRO A 394 8.53 2.98 7.44
N VAL A 395 8.42 4.23 6.99
CA VAL A 395 7.44 4.65 5.99
C VAL A 395 8.20 5.17 4.79
N ILE A 396 8.16 4.42 3.69
CA ILE A 396 8.86 4.77 2.46
C ILE A 396 7.87 5.51 1.55
N ILE A 397 8.21 6.74 1.18
CA ILE A 397 7.44 7.58 0.28
C ILE A 397 8.18 7.64 -1.06
N PRO A 398 7.74 6.88 -2.08
CA PRO A 398 8.28 7.05 -3.42
C PRO A 398 7.90 8.43 -3.94
N GLY A 399 8.87 9.12 -4.55
CA GLY A 399 8.56 10.26 -5.41
C GLY A 399 7.90 9.81 -6.73
N SER A 400 7.95 10.66 -7.75
CA SER A 400 7.82 10.24 -9.14
C SER A 400 9.18 9.77 -9.68
N MET A 401 9.18 9.08 -10.83
CA MET A 401 10.42 8.70 -11.53
C MET A 401 11.34 9.93 -11.70
N GLY A 402 12.53 9.89 -11.11
CA GLY A 402 13.52 10.98 -11.14
C GLY A 402 13.31 12.11 -10.12
N ALA A 403 12.31 12.01 -9.24
CA ALA A 403 12.14 12.91 -8.10
C ALA A 403 12.70 12.27 -6.80
N GLY A 404 12.91 13.09 -5.77
CA GLY A 404 13.38 12.60 -4.47
C GLY A 404 12.36 11.69 -3.79
N SER A 405 12.84 10.64 -3.13
CA SER A 405 12.06 9.77 -2.25
C SER A 405 12.43 10.03 -0.79
N TYR A 406 11.54 9.67 0.15
CA TYR A 406 11.74 9.91 1.58
C TYR A 406 11.52 8.65 2.41
N VAL A 407 12.28 8.52 3.50
CA VAL A 407 12.03 7.53 4.55
C VAL A 407 11.62 8.27 5.83
N LEU A 408 10.41 7.99 6.32
CA LEU A 408 9.81 8.62 7.49
C LEU A 408 9.67 7.62 8.65
N ARG A 409 9.30 8.16 9.82
CA ARG A 409 9.01 7.43 11.07
C ARG A 409 8.05 8.19 11.97
#